data_AF-A0A2S6NDD2-F1
#
_entry.id   AF-A0A2S6NDD2-F1
#
_cell.length_a   1.000
_cell.length_b   1.000
_cell.length_c   1.000
_cell.angle_alpha   90.00
_cell.angle_beta   90.00
_cell.angle_gamma   90.00
#
_symmetry.space_group_name_H-M   'P 1'
#
loop_
_entity.id
_entity.type
_entity.pdbx_description
1 polymer ?
#
loop_
_entity_poly.entity_id
_entity_poly.type
_entity_poly.pdbx_seq_one_letter_code
_entity_poly.pdbx_strand_id
1 'polypeptide(L)'
;MALDSSDRRFLRQIYGNLTDKPLQPGSAFYEPVYKILGLDDPVQQISTLIDFDGVQSIRLFSGFRGSGKTTELLRLKCELEGQGYFVLYADALTYVNAAEPIDITDLLMVLAGAFSDALEECLGADNSRETYWDRLWAFLHREVTLKDAGVKLEYQTPLKEILGGLKGGLDLKFELKSATTFRENLRPVLINKLKELKTSVDRFFEDGIRLIRAAQGEDTRVVFIFDQLEQLQGTLQSEQDVIRSVERIFATHLDLLKIPRIHSVFTVPPWLKFVLPNTVPITLLCTVHLWENDEARSHNEPAWAVFRSLIERRIGKEGLERLFGPQPGQQDLIDRTIAVCGGHFRDLLRLLRDVTARAAAANLPVAPSLVIEAINAARRDFLPIARDDAKWLADIARVRATALPSTEAAPVNRLARFLNSHFVLYFVNGKEWYDIHPLIREEVMDVVQAAASAAED
;
A
#
# COMPACT_ATOMS: atom_id res chain seq x y z
N MET A 1 18.33 -37.82 0.07
CA MET A 1 19.79 -37.67 -0.03
C MET A 1 20.09 -36.22 0.36
N ALA A 2 21.16 -35.93 1.10
CA ALA A 2 21.48 -34.53 1.40
C ALA A 2 21.88 -33.82 0.10
N LEU A 3 21.27 -32.66 -0.20
CA LEU A 3 21.65 -31.85 -1.36
C LEU A 3 23.14 -31.52 -1.31
N ASP A 4 23.76 -31.52 -2.48
CA ASP A 4 25.16 -31.12 -2.58
C ASP A 4 25.33 -29.62 -2.27
N SER A 5 26.59 -29.22 -2.04
CA SER A 5 26.92 -27.83 -1.70
C SER A 5 26.61 -26.81 -2.81
N SER A 6 26.58 -27.26 -4.07
CA SER A 6 26.25 -26.45 -5.25
C SER A 6 24.77 -26.16 -5.28
N ASP A 7 23.92 -27.18 -5.11
CA ASP A 7 22.47 -27.06 -5.07
C ASP A 7 22.02 -26.18 -3.91
N ARG A 8 22.64 -26.33 -2.72
CA ARG A 8 22.30 -25.48 -1.58
C ARG A 8 22.64 -24.00 -1.81
N ARG A 9 23.76 -23.72 -2.49
CA ARG A 9 24.14 -22.34 -2.86
C ARG A 9 23.18 -21.77 -3.90
N PHE A 10 22.85 -22.56 -4.91
CA PHE A 10 21.88 -22.24 -5.94
C PHE A 10 20.50 -21.90 -5.37
N LEU A 11 19.94 -22.75 -4.52
CA LEU A 11 18.64 -22.52 -3.88
C LEU A 11 18.67 -21.27 -2.99
N ARG A 12 19.76 -21.03 -2.25
CA ARG A 12 19.92 -19.81 -1.44
C ARG A 12 19.91 -18.54 -2.29
N GLN A 13 20.56 -18.58 -3.46
CA GLN A 13 20.57 -17.46 -4.40
C GLN A 13 19.17 -17.17 -4.96
N ILE A 14 18.48 -18.19 -5.48
CA ILE A 14 17.11 -18.03 -5.99
C ILE A 14 16.17 -17.55 -4.89
N TYR A 15 16.25 -18.13 -3.71
CA TYR A 15 15.44 -17.71 -2.56
C TYR A 15 15.65 -16.22 -2.25
N GLY A 16 16.89 -15.71 -2.36
CA GLY A 16 17.20 -14.29 -2.26
C GLY A 16 16.54 -13.45 -3.38
N ASN A 17 16.65 -13.88 -4.64
CA ASN A 17 16.12 -13.17 -5.80
C ASN A 17 14.59 -13.05 -5.79
N LEU A 18 13.90 -14.01 -5.17
CA LEU A 18 12.44 -14.06 -5.06
C LEU A 18 11.88 -13.22 -3.91
N THR A 19 12.69 -12.38 -3.25
CA THR A 19 12.22 -11.53 -2.14
C THR A 19 11.16 -10.51 -2.59
N ASP A 20 10.07 -10.36 -1.83
CA ASP A 20 8.93 -9.47 -2.15
C ASP A 20 9.13 -8.00 -1.72
N LYS A 21 10.37 -7.52 -1.75
CA LYS A 21 10.70 -6.11 -1.42
C LYS A 21 10.47 -5.19 -2.62
N PRO A 22 10.13 -3.91 -2.39
CA PRO A 22 10.08 -2.93 -3.47
C PRO A 22 11.39 -2.90 -4.26
N LEU A 23 11.27 -2.87 -5.59
CA LEU A 23 12.44 -2.80 -6.46
C LEU A 23 12.86 -1.33 -6.61
N GLN A 24 14.17 -1.10 -6.63
CA GLN A 24 14.72 0.20 -6.97
C GLN A 24 14.66 0.43 -8.49
N PRO A 25 14.56 1.70 -8.93
CA PRO A 25 14.67 2.04 -10.35
C PRO A 25 15.91 1.41 -11.00
N GLY A 26 15.75 0.87 -12.21
CA GLY A 26 16.84 0.18 -12.92
C GLY A 26 17.09 -1.27 -12.47
N SER A 27 16.32 -1.83 -11.54
CA SER A 27 16.44 -3.25 -11.16
C SER A 27 16.25 -4.17 -12.37
N ALA A 28 17.18 -5.11 -12.55
CA ALA A 28 17.09 -6.14 -13.60
C ALA A 28 15.85 -7.06 -13.44
N PHE A 29 15.27 -7.09 -12.24
CA PHE A 29 14.08 -7.88 -11.96
C PHE A 29 12.75 -7.16 -12.20
N TYR A 30 12.79 -5.90 -12.63
CA TYR A 30 11.60 -5.16 -13.01
C TYR A 30 11.02 -5.74 -14.31
N GLU A 31 9.70 -5.96 -14.33
CA GLU A 31 8.97 -6.40 -15.52
C GLU A 31 8.03 -5.26 -15.96
N PRO A 32 8.20 -4.66 -17.15
CA PRO A 32 7.43 -3.50 -17.60
C PRO A 32 6.05 -3.91 -18.11
N VAL A 33 5.20 -4.38 -17.20
CA VAL A 33 3.92 -5.04 -17.53
C VAL A 33 2.98 -4.16 -18.34
N TYR A 34 2.89 -2.87 -18.04
CA TYR A 34 2.04 -1.92 -18.77
C TYR A 34 2.43 -1.82 -20.23
N LYS A 35 3.74 -1.67 -20.50
CA LYS A 35 4.28 -1.59 -21.86
C LYS A 35 4.05 -2.89 -22.64
N ILE A 36 4.29 -4.04 -22.01
CA ILE A 36 4.16 -5.35 -22.68
C ILE A 36 2.71 -5.66 -23.01
N LEU A 37 1.79 -5.33 -22.10
CA LEU A 37 0.36 -5.60 -22.27
C LEU A 37 -0.39 -4.48 -23.01
N GLY A 38 0.28 -3.39 -23.38
CA GLY A 38 -0.34 -2.23 -24.05
C GLY A 38 -1.37 -1.52 -23.17
N LEU A 39 -1.14 -1.48 -21.86
CA LEU A 39 -2.00 -0.82 -20.89
C LEU A 39 -1.51 0.60 -20.61
N ASP A 40 -2.42 1.45 -20.14
CA ASP A 40 -2.07 2.76 -19.60
C ASP A 40 -1.12 2.58 -18.41
N ASP A 41 0.01 3.29 -18.48
CA ASP A 41 1.02 3.27 -17.42
C ASP A 41 0.65 4.30 -16.34
N PRO A 42 0.33 3.88 -15.12
CA PRO A 42 -0.13 4.80 -14.09
C PRO A 42 0.97 5.76 -13.59
N VAL A 43 2.26 5.41 -13.76
CA VAL A 43 3.37 6.32 -13.46
C VAL A 43 3.40 7.44 -14.50
N GLN A 44 3.31 7.10 -15.79
CA GLN A 44 3.26 8.08 -16.87
C GLN A 44 2.02 8.99 -16.75
N GLN A 45 0.89 8.41 -16.37
CA GLN A 45 -0.34 9.16 -16.12
C GLN A 45 -0.14 10.20 -15.01
N ILE A 46 0.37 9.80 -13.84
CA ILE A 46 0.61 10.72 -12.73
C ILE A 46 1.66 11.77 -13.10
N SER A 47 2.76 11.38 -13.75
CA SER A 47 3.81 12.32 -14.17
C SER A 47 3.25 13.40 -15.11
N THR A 48 2.50 13.00 -16.14
CA THR A 48 1.87 13.93 -17.10
C THR A 48 0.90 14.87 -16.38
N LEU A 49 0.09 14.32 -15.49
CA LEU A 49 -0.87 15.08 -14.71
C LEU A 49 -0.20 16.09 -13.77
N ILE A 50 0.93 15.75 -13.16
CA ILE A 50 1.73 16.68 -12.33
C ILE A 50 2.32 17.80 -13.19
N ASP A 51 2.76 17.51 -14.41
CA ASP A 51 3.31 18.53 -15.31
C ASP A 51 2.24 19.50 -15.84
N PHE A 52 1.04 18.99 -16.11
CA PHE A 52 -0.07 19.81 -16.61
C PHE A 52 -0.77 20.61 -15.52
N ASP A 53 -0.68 20.17 -14.26
CA ASP A 53 -1.14 20.95 -13.12
C ASP A 53 -0.26 22.20 -12.94
N GLY A 54 -0.86 23.32 -12.51
CA GLY A 54 -0.15 24.58 -12.34
C GLY A 54 0.97 24.55 -11.30
N VAL A 55 0.67 24.97 -10.06
CA VAL A 55 1.70 25.12 -9.01
C VAL A 55 1.59 24.08 -7.89
N GLN A 56 0.46 23.37 -7.81
CA GLN A 56 0.20 22.38 -6.76
C GLN A 56 -0.90 21.42 -7.21
N SER A 57 -0.91 20.23 -6.63
CA SER A 57 -1.93 19.21 -6.90
C SER A 57 -2.04 18.18 -5.78
N ILE A 58 -3.13 17.41 -5.81
CA ILE A 58 -3.25 16.16 -5.04
C ILE A 58 -3.51 15.03 -6.04
N ARG A 59 -2.68 13.99 -5.99
CA ARG A 59 -2.83 12.75 -6.75
C ARG A 59 -2.99 11.60 -5.79
N LEU A 60 -4.13 10.91 -5.87
CA LEU A 60 -4.39 9.72 -5.06
C LEU A 60 -3.97 8.50 -5.88
N PHE A 61 -3.04 7.74 -5.34
CA PHE A 61 -2.53 6.52 -5.92
C PHE A 61 -3.02 5.32 -5.11
N SER A 62 -3.47 4.26 -5.76
CA SER A 62 -4.00 3.11 -5.05
C SER A 62 -3.63 1.80 -5.73
N GLY A 63 -3.95 0.70 -5.08
CA GLY A 63 -3.65 -0.64 -5.55
C GLY A 63 -3.58 -1.62 -4.39
N PHE A 64 -3.73 -2.90 -4.71
CA PHE A 64 -3.81 -3.96 -3.73
C PHE A 64 -2.49 -4.20 -2.98
N ARG A 65 -2.58 -4.97 -1.90
CA ARG A 65 -1.44 -5.24 -1.05
C ARG A 65 -0.43 -6.13 -1.80
N GLY A 66 0.66 -5.54 -2.27
CA GLY A 66 1.70 -6.28 -3.00
C GLY A 66 1.52 -6.29 -4.51
N SER A 67 0.68 -5.39 -5.04
CA SER A 67 0.61 -5.11 -6.48
C SER A 67 1.86 -4.39 -7.03
N GLY A 68 2.78 -3.93 -6.16
CA GLY A 68 4.01 -3.26 -6.58
C GLY A 68 4.02 -1.74 -6.41
N LYS A 69 3.03 -1.16 -5.73
CA LYS A 69 2.89 0.31 -5.55
C LYS A 69 4.18 1.05 -5.20
N THR A 70 4.89 0.65 -4.15
CA THR A 70 6.15 1.30 -3.77
C THR A 70 7.21 1.21 -4.88
N THR A 71 7.28 0.11 -5.62
CA THR A 71 8.18 0.00 -6.78
C THR A 71 7.83 1.03 -7.84
N GLU A 72 6.55 1.22 -8.09
CA GLU A 72 6.03 2.16 -9.09
C GLU A 72 6.16 3.62 -8.64
N LEU A 73 6.00 3.91 -7.36
CA LEU A 73 6.25 5.24 -6.79
C LEU A 73 7.75 5.60 -6.80
N LEU A 74 8.65 4.63 -6.58
CA LEU A 74 10.08 4.85 -6.74
C LEU A 74 10.45 5.08 -8.21
N ARG A 75 9.78 4.40 -9.15
CA ARG A 75 9.89 4.68 -10.59
C ARG A 75 9.41 6.10 -10.92
N LEU A 76 8.25 6.51 -10.41
CA LEU A 76 7.72 7.86 -10.54
C LEU A 76 8.69 8.91 -9.99
N LYS A 77 9.26 8.67 -8.80
CA LYS A 77 10.27 9.55 -8.21
C LYS A 77 11.44 9.77 -9.17
N CYS A 78 12.05 8.69 -9.64
CA CYS A 78 13.19 8.76 -10.56
C CYS A 78 12.86 9.48 -11.87
N GLU A 79 11.67 9.25 -12.40
CA GLU A 79 11.19 9.91 -13.62
C GLU A 79 11.01 11.43 -13.43
N LEU A 80 10.35 11.85 -12.36
CA LEU A 80 10.12 13.26 -12.04
C LEU A 80 11.43 13.99 -11.72
N GLU A 81 12.37 13.34 -11.01
CA GLU A 81 13.72 13.89 -10.79
C GLU A 81 14.44 14.10 -12.13
N GLY A 82 14.32 13.16 -13.07
CA GLY A 82 14.85 13.31 -14.43
C GLY A 82 14.23 14.45 -15.24
N GLN A 83 13.03 14.91 -14.87
CA GLN A 83 12.33 16.06 -15.44
C GLN A 83 12.64 17.38 -14.71
N GLY A 84 13.52 17.36 -13.70
CA GLY A 84 13.95 18.55 -12.96
C GLY A 84 13.08 18.91 -11.75
N TYR A 85 12.18 18.02 -11.31
CA TYR A 85 11.47 18.19 -10.05
C TYR A 85 12.37 17.83 -8.86
N PHE A 86 12.19 18.52 -7.74
CA PHE A 86 12.71 18.09 -6.46
C PHE A 86 11.70 17.18 -5.76
N VAL A 87 12.00 15.89 -5.65
CA VAL A 87 11.05 14.88 -5.19
C VAL A 87 11.42 14.37 -3.80
N LEU A 88 10.54 14.66 -2.83
CA LEU A 88 10.61 14.12 -1.48
C LEU A 88 9.74 12.87 -1.37
N TYR A 89 10.27 11.85 -0.70
CA TYR A 89 9.56 10.60 -0.44
C TYR A 89 9.53 10.33 1.06
N ALA A 90 8.37 9.92 1.57
CA ALA A 90 8.24 9.47 2.94
C ALA A 90 7.32 8.24 3.05
N ASP A 91 7.67 7.37 3.99
CA ASP A 91 6.90 6.19 4.36
C ASP A 91 5.96 6.54 5.53
N ALA A 92 4.65 6.53 5.28
CA ALA A 92 3.65 6.85 6.29
C ALA A 92 3.75 5.96 7.53
N LEU A 93 4.08 4.67 7.39
CA LEU A 93 4.17 3.73 8.53
C LEU A 93 5.32 4.05 9.49
N THR A 94 6.23 4.94 9.10
CA THR A 94 7.24 5.49 10.01
C THR A 94 6.64 6.48 11.01
N TYR A 95 5.43 6.98 10.76
CA TYR A 95 4.77 8.05 11.53
C TYR A 95 3.38 7.68 12.06
N VAL A 96 2.68 6.74 11.41
CA VAL A 96 1.32 6.33 11.78
C VAL A 96 1.27 4.87 12.18
N ASN A 97 0.40 4.56 13.15
CA ASN A 97 0.08 3.17 13.48
C ASN A 97 -1.03 2.66 12.56
N ALA A 98 -0.72 1.66 11.72
CA ALA A 98 -1.66 1.01 10.82
C ALA A 98 -2.92 0.43 11.50
N ALA A 99 -2.82 0.13 12.79
CA ALA A 99 -3.89 -0.47 13.59
C ALA A 99 -4.88 0.55 14.19
N GLU A 100 -4.60 1.85 14.10
CA GLU A 100 -5.32 2.89 14.84
C GLU A 100 -6.03 3.89 13.93
N PRO A 101 -7.18 4.44 14.37
CA PRO A 101 -7.84 5.53 13.67
C PRO A 101 -6.97 6.78 13.64
N ILE A 102 -6.99 7.48 12.51
CA ILE A 102 -6.25 8.73 12.31
C ILE A 102 -7.21 9.91 12.16
N ASP A 103 -6.95 11.02 12.86
CA ASP A 103 -7.70 12.27 12.68
C ASP A 103 -6.98 13.20 11.69
N ILE A 104 -7.70 14.17 11.13
CA ILE A 104 -7.10 15.17 10.24
C ILE A 104 -6.01 15.97 10.95
N THR A 105 -6.14 16.28 12.24
CA THR A 105 -5.08 17.00 12.98
C THR A 105 -3.80 16.19 13.04
N ASP A 106 -3.92 14.87 13.26
CA ASP A 106 -2.80 13.94 13.32
C ASP A 106 -2.12 13.85 11.95
N LEU A 107 -2.91 13.68 10.88
CA LEU A 107 -2.39 13.58 9.53
C LEU A 107 -1.66 14.86 9.10
N LEU A 108 -2.17 16.05 9.43
CA LEU A 108 -1.47 17.31 9.13
C LEU A 108 -0.09 17.40 9.81
N MET A 109 -0.02 17.02 11.08
CA MET A 109 1.25 16.99 11.83
C MET A 109 2.21 15.95 11.26
N VAL A 110 1.71 14.76 10.93
CA VAL A 110 2.49 13.68 10.32
C VAL A 110 3.05 14.09 8.97
N LEU A 111 2.25 14.72 8.11
CA LEU A 111 2.71 15.16 6.78
C LEU A 111 3.84 16.19 6.89
N ALA A 112 3.69 17.20 7.75
CA ALA A 112 4.72 18.21 7.95
C ALA A 112 5.99 17.62 8.57
N GLY A 113 5.84 16.73 9.54
CA GLY A 113 6.96 16.02 10.16
C GLY A 113 7.70 15.09 9.22
N ALA A 114 6.98 14.33 8.40
CA ALA A 114 7.55 13.46 7.37
C ALA A 114 8.26 14.25 6.27
N PHE A 115 7.70 15.40 5.88
CA PHE A 115 8.35 16.32 4.97
C PHE A 115 9.64 16.90 5.56
N SER A 116 9.65 17.28 6.84
CA SER A 116 10.85 17.75 7.56
C SER A 116 11.98 16.72 7.48
N ASP A 117 11.67 15.48 7.87
CA ASP A 117 12.65 14.39 7.89
C ASP A 117 13.18 14.10 6.46
N ALA A 118 12.30 14.04 5.46
CA ALA A 118 12.69 13.80 4.07
C ALA A 118 13.55 14.95 3.50
N LEU A 119 13.25 16.19 3.88
CA LEU A 119 14.01 17.37 3.47
C LEU A 119 15.42 17.37 4.06
N GLU A 120 15.55 17.01 5.34
CA GLU A 120 16.85 16.86 6.03
C GLU A 120 17.69 15.75 5.40
N GLU A 121 17.08 14.62 5.04
CA GLU A 121 17.79 13.53 4.35
C GLU A 121 18.33 13.97 2.98
N CYS A 122 17.56 14.75 2.22
CA CYS A 122 17.96 15.17 0.87
C CYS A 122 18.94 16.35 0.84
N LEU A 123 18.77 17.35 1.72
CA LEU A 123 19.63 18.56 1.75
C LEU A 123 20.78 18.46 2.76
N GLY A 124 20.84 17.39 3.54
CA GLY A 124 21.78 17.19 4.63
C GLY A 124 21.32 17.79 5.96
N ALA A 125 21.66 17.11 7.05
CA ALA A 125 21.39 17.55 8.41
C ALA A 125 22.25 18.78 8.75
N ASP A 126 21.63 19.94 8.74
CA ASP A 126 22.18 21.15 9.34
C ASP A 126 21.61 21.26 10.75
N ASN A 127 22.41 20.89 11.76
CA ASN A 127 22.00 20.88 13.18
C ASN A 127 21.55 22.26 13.70
N SER A 128 21.72 23.34 12.92
CA SER A 128 21.23 24.67 13.25
C SER A 128 19.79 24.93 12.77
N ARG A 129 19.23 24.06 11.93
CA ARG A 129 17.88 24.20 11.39
C ARG A 129 16.85 23.64 12.36
N GLU A 130 15.87 24.48 12.67
CA GLU A 130 14.72 24.09 13.46
C GLU A 130 13.83 23.13 12.65
N THR A 131 13.54 21.95 13.21
CA THR A 131 12.68 20.95 12.56
C THR A 131 11.20 21.32 12.68
N TYR A 132 10.32 20.66 11.92
CA TYR A 132 8.87 20.81 12.15
C TYR A 132 8.48 20.49 13.59
N TRP A 133 9.11 19.48 14.18
CA TRP A 133 8.79 19.00 15.51
C TRP A 133 9.13 20.04 16.59
N ASP A 134 10.22 20.77 16.42
CA ASP A 134 10.59 21.88 17.31
C ASP A 134 9.58 23.03 17.22
N ARG A 135 9.10 23.34 16.01
CA ARG A 135 8.08 24.37 15.79
C ARG A 135 6.72 23.98 16.36
N LEU A 136 6.32 22.72 16.17
CA LEU A 136 5.09 22.19 16.73
C LEU A 136 5.15 22.20 18.25
N TRP A 137 6.28 21.80 18.83
CA TRP A 137 6.53 21.91 20.26
C TRP A 137 6.39 23.35 20.76
N ALA A 138 7.03 24.32 20.11
CA ALA A 138 6.92 25.74 20.46
C ALA A 138 5.48 26.27 20.33
N PHE A 139 4.75 25.86 19.28
CA PHE A 139 3.34 26.19 19.10
C PHE A 139 2.49 25.68 20.27
N LEU A 140 2.59 24.39 20.59
CA LEU A 140 1.83 23.76 21.68
C LEU A 140 2.17 24.39 23.04
N HIS A 141 3.45 24.64 23.30
CA HIS A 141 3.91 25.26 24.55
C HIS A 141 3.43 26.71 24.70
N ARG A 142 3.37 27.47 23.61
CA ARG A 142 2.80 28.83 23.62
C ARG A 142 1.32 28.82 23.96
N GLU A 143 0.55 27.86 23.44
CA GLU A 143 -0.88 27.72 23.75
C GLU A 143 -1.13 27.41 25.23
N VAL A 144 -0.25 26.63 25.88
CA VAL A 144 -0.30 26.45 27.35
C VAL A 144 -0.06 27.78 28.07
N THR A 145 0.94 28.54 27.63
CA THR A 145 1.41 29.75 28.32
C THR A 145 0.43 30.93 28.18
N LEU A 146 -0.19 31.12 27.01
CA LEU A 146 -1.15 32.20 26.76
C LEU A 146 -2.46 32.03 27.55
N LYS A 147 -2.86 30.79 27.85
CA LYS A 147 -4.05 30.48 28.66
C LYS A 147 -3.82 30.54 30.17
N ASP A 148 -2.57 30.55 30.62
CA ASP A 148 -2.18 30.78 32.02
C ASP A 148 -2.28 32.28 32.41
N ALA A 149 -2.27 33.21 31.42
CA ALA A 149 -2.26 34.66 31.66
C ALA A 149 -3.65 35.32 31.79
N GLY A 150 -4.75 34.58 31.54
CA GLY A 150 -6.09 35.10 31.67
C GLY A 150 -7.16 34.01 31.62
N VAL A 151 -7.98 33.97 32.67
CA VAL A 151 -9.17 33.11 32.88
C VAL A 151 -8.91 31.76 33.57
N LYS A 152 -9.37 31.66 34.83
CA LYS A 152 -9.66 30.39 35.53
C LYS A 152 -10.79 29.67 34.79
N LEU A 153 -10.46 28.69 33.95
CA LEU A 153 -11.43 27.77 33.36
C LEU A 153 -10.94 26.35 33.58
N GLU A 154 -11.83 25.46 34.00
CA GLU A 154 -11.60 24.04 34.32
C GLU A 154 -11.04 23.17 33.15
N TYR A 155 -10.71 23.78 32.01
CA TYR A 155 -10.03 23.18 30.86
C TYR A 155 -8.48 23.33 30.91
N GLN A 156 -7.91 23.89 31.98
CA GLN A 156 -6.48 24.22 32.13
C GLN A 156 -5.54 23.01 32.35
N THR A 157 -6.05 21.91 32.90
CA THR A 157 -5.23 20.78 33.37
C THR A 157 -4.68 19.86 32.25
N PRO A 158 -5.44 19.50 31.19
CA PRO A 158 -5.02 18.43 30.29
C PRO A 158 -3.74 18.76 29.50
N LEU A 159 -3.65 19.91 28.81
CA LEU A 159 -2.53 20.17 27.91
C LEU A 159 -1.19 20.36 28.63
N LYS A 160 -1.22 20.95 29.82
CA LYS A 160 -0.02 21.15 30.65
C LYS A 160 0.48 19.83 31.24
N GLU A 161 -0.44 18.95 31.65
CA GLU A 161 -0.11 17.58 32.09
C GLU A 161 0.42 16.74 30.92
N ILE A 162 -0.20 16.83 29.74
CA ILE A 162 0.21 16.11 28.52
C ILE A 162 1.62 16.52 28.09
N LEU A 163 1.94 17.81 28.08
CA LEU A 163 3.23 18.32 27.58
C LEU A 163 4.32 18.39 28.66
N GLY A 164 3.95 18.35 29.95
CA GLY A 164 4.90 18.57 31.06
C GLY A 164 6.03 17.54 31.16
N GLY A 165 5.88 16.36 30.53
CA GLY A 165 6.91 15.32 30.48
C GLY A 165 7.91 15.46 29.32
N LEU A 166 7.66 16.36 28.36
CA LEU A 166 8.43 16.48 27.12
C LEU A 166 9.45 17.61 27.20
N LYS A 167 10.63 17.40 26.62
CA LYS A 167 11.76 18.36 26.70
C LYS A 167 12.06 19.07 25.38
N GLY A 168 11.40 18.69 24.28
CA GLY A 168 11.59 19.30 22.96
C GLY A 168 10.87 18.58 21.82
N GLY A 169 11.17 18.98 20.58
CA GLY A 169 10.54 18.43 19.38
C GLY A 169 10.81 16.94 19.16
N LEU A 170 12.01 16.45 19.47
CA LEU A 170 12.33 15.03 19.34
C LEU A 170 11.50 14.14 20.28
N ASP A 171 11.29 14.56 21.54
CA ASP A 171 10.43 13.84 22.48
C ASP A 171 8.97 13.88 22.01
N LEU A 172 8.51 15.02 21.49
CA LEU A 172 7.17 15.16 20.93
C LEU A 172 6.96 14.22 19.72
N LYS A 173 7.94 14.15 18.82
CA LYS A 173 7.94 13.21 17.69
C LYS A 173 7.83 11.77 18.17
N PHE A 174 8.60 11.40 19.21
CA PHE A 174 8.56 10.07 19.78
C PHE A 174 7.16 9.76 20.35
N GLU A 175 6.62 10.60 21.23
CA GLU A 175 5.30 10.38 21.83
C GLU A 175 4.17 10.34 20.80
N LEU A 176 4.17 11.24 19.80
CA LEU A 176 3.17 11.20 18.72
C LEU A 176 3.23 9.88 17.95
N LYS A 177 4.42 9.32 17.74
CA LYS A 177 4.58 8.02 17.07
C LYS A 177 4.19 6.85 17.96
N SER A 178 4.61 6.84 19.22
CA SER A 178 4.53 5.66 20.08
C SER A 178 3.30 5.57 20.97
N ALA A 179 2.64 6.70 21.30
CA ALA A 179 1.59 6.74 22.33
C ALA A 179 0.22 7.16 21.76
N THR A 180 -0.69 6.20 21.66
CA THR A 180 -2.09 6.41 21.27
C THR A 180 -2.79 7.39 22.20
N THR A 181 -2.62 7.20 23.52
CA THR A 181 -3.20 8.06 24.56
C THR A 181 -2.72 9.49 24.45
N PHE A 182 -1.46 9.72 24.06
CA PHE A 182 -0.93 11.05 23.84
C PHE A 182 -1.66 11.76 22.69
N ARG A 183 -1.83 11.08 21.54
CA ARG A 183 -2.61 11.60 20.41
C ARG A 183 -4.07 11.87 20.79
N GLU A 184 -4.72 10.93 21.46
CA GLU A 184 -6.11 11.07 21.93
C GLU A 184 -6.29 12.26 22.85
N ASN A 185 -5.35 12.51 23.75
CA ASN A 185 -5.38 13.62 24.68
C ASN A 185 -5.11 14.99 23.99
N LEU A 186 -4.31 15.02 22.91
CA LEU A 186 -4.06 16.23 22.13
C LEU A 186 -5.22 16.61 21.20
N ARG A 187 -5.94 15.62 20.66
CA ARG A 187 -7.00 15.81 19.64
C ARG A 187 -8.06 16.85 20.03
N PRO A 188 -8.70 16.84 21.22
CA PRO A 188 -9.74 17.82 21.58
C PRO A 188 -9.23 19.26 21.54
N VAL A 189 -7.95 19.47 21.81
CA VAL A 189 -7.34 20.81 21.79
C VAL A 189 -7.04 21.24 20.36
N LEU A 190 -6.50 20.33 19.54
CA LEU A 190 -6.14 20.63 18.16
C LEU A 190 -7.35 20.81 17.25
N ILE A 191 -8.43 20.05 17.45
CA ILE A 191 -9.67 20.16 16.65
C ILE A 191 -10.27 21.56 16.74
N ASN A 192 -10.32 22.15 17.95
CA ASN A 192 -10.82 23.51 18.15
C ASN A 192 -9.91 24.59 17.51
N LYS A 193 -8.71 24.21 17.09
CA LYS A 193 -7.69 25.07 16.50
C LYS A 193 -7.26 24.61 15.11
N LEU A 194 -8.09 23.80 14.43
CA LEU A 194 -7.73 23.18 13.16
C LEU A 194 -7.24 24.20 12.12
N LYS A 195 -7.87 25.37 12.04
CA LYS A 195 -7.46 26.45 11.13
C LYS A 195 -6.07 27.02 11.46
N GLU A 196 -5.78 27.21 12.75
CA GLU A 196 -4.49 27.71 13.22
C GLU A 196 -3.39 26.67 12.99
N LEU A 197 -3.69 25.39 13.29
CA LEU A 197 -2.80 24.27 13.02
C LEU A 197 -2.47 24.19 11.52
N LYS A 198 -3.49 24.22 10.65
CA LYS A 198 -3.29 24.20 9.19
C LYS A 198 -2.45 25.37 8.72
N THR A 199 -2.71 26.58 9.23
CA THR A 199 -1.91 27.77 8.87
C THR A 199 -0.44 27.62 9.30
N SER A 200 -0.19 27.03 10.47
CA SER A 200 1.15 26.75 10.96
C SER A 200 1.87 25.72 10.08
N VAL A 201 1.17 24.64 9.72
CA VAL A 201 1.65 23.58 8.83
C VAL A 201 1.97 24.12 7.44
N ASP A 202 1.11 24.94 6.86
CA ASP A 202 1.33 25.55 5.54
C ASP A 202 2.56 26.44 5.51
N ARG A 203 2.73 27.27 6.54
CA ARG A 203 3.94 28.11 6.67
C ARG A 203 5.20 27.25 6.75
N PHE A 204 5.15 26.12 7.46
CA PHE A 204 6.29 25.20 7.51
C PHE A 204 6.65 24.65 6.13
N PHE A 205 5.67 24.20 5.35
CA PHE A 205 5.92 23.75 3.98
C PHE A 205 6.49 24.87 3.10
N GLU A 206 5.96 26.08 3.19
CA GLU A 206 6.47 27.24 2.44
C GLU A 206 7.93 27.56 2.79
N ASP A 207 8.32 27.42 4.06
CA ASP A 207 9.70 27.60 4.49
C ASP A 207 10.61 26.52 3.89
N GLY A 208 10.17 25.26 3.90
CA GLY A 208 10.87 24.15 3.27
C GLY A 208 11.06 24.35 1.76
N ILE A 209 10.04 24.84 1.06
CA ILE A 209 10.14 25.19 -0.37
C ILE A 209 11.19 26.28 -0.61
N ARG A 210 11.25 27.31 0.25
CA ARG A 210 12.29 28.35 0.14
C ARG A 210 13.69 27.78 0.31
N LEU A 211 13.87 26.83 1.23
CA LEU A 211 15.15 26.13 1.41
C LEU A 211 15.52 25.31 0.16
N ILE A 212 14.58 24.56 -0.40
CA ILE A 212 14.80 23.79 -1.63
C ILE A 212 15.21 24.72 -2.77
N ARG A 213 14.49 25.82 -2.98
CA ARG A 213 14.77 26.78 -4.05
C ARG A 213 16.08 27.52 -3.87
N ALA A 214 16.47 27.84 -2.64
CA ALA A 214 17.78 28.40 -2.36
C ALA A 214 18.92 27.42 -2.71
N ALA A 215 18.69 26.11 -2.56
CA ALA A 215 19.68 25.08 -2.85
C ALA A 215 19.71 24.62 -4.32
N GLN A 216 18.56 24.60 -5.00
CA GLN A 216 18.38 23.98 -6.32
C GLN A 216 18.03 24.98 -7.44
N GLY A 217 17.57 26.19 -7.09
CA GLY A 217 17.14 27.25 -8.01
C GLY A 217 15.69 27.70 -7.78
N GLU A 218 15.40 28.98 -8.05
CA GLU A 218 14.10 29.63 -7.76
C GLU A 218 12.89 28.98 -8.46
N ASP A 219 13.10 28.43 -9.66
CA ASP A 219 12.04 27.80 -10.46
C ASP A 219 11.81 26.32 -10.11
N THR A 220 12.50 25.79 -9.10
CA THR A 220 12.38 24.39 -8.69
C THR A 220 10.93 24.08 -8.27
N ARG A 221 10.32 23.11 -8.97
CA ARG A 221 9.01 22.52 -8.64
C ARG A 221 9.21 21.36 -7.67
N VAL A 222 8.32 21.24 -6.69
CA VAL A 222 8.45 20.26 -5.59
C VAL A 222 7.32 19.24 -5.65
N VAL A 223 7.69 17.96 -5.50
CA VAL A 223 6.75 16.84 -5.39
C VAL A 223 6.97 16.17 -4.05
N PHE A 224 5.88 15.85 -3.34
CA PHE A 224 5.93 15.08 -2.11
C PHE A 224 5.14 13.78 -2.25
N ILE A 225 5.85 12.66 -2.25
CA ILE A 225 5.28 11.31 -2.30
C ILE A 225 5.18 10.78 -0.88
N PHE A 226 3.96 10.48 -0.43
CA PHE A 226 3.66 9.93 0.88
C PHE A 226 3.04 8.53 0.70
N ASP A 227 3.90 7.51 0.79
CA ASP A 227 3.59 6.10 0.53
C ASP A 227 3.08 5.38 1.79
N GLN A 228 2.46 4.22 1.61
CA GLN A 228 1.94 3.31 2.63
C GLN A 228 0.78 3.80 3.50
N LEU A 229 0.19 4.97 3.21
CA LEU A 229 -1.00 5.44 3.92
C LEU A 229 -2.21 4.53 3.70
N GLU A 230 -2.25 3.74 2.62
CA GLU A 230 -3.28 2.73 2.37
C GLU A 230 -3.27 1.54 3.34
N GLN A 231 -2.20 1.40 4.14
CA GLN A 231 -2.07 0.34 5.13
C GLN A 231 -2.77 0.66 6.46
N LEU A 232 -3.40 1.84 6.59
CA LEU A 232 -4.34 2.12 7.67
C LEU A 232 -5.60 1.25 7.52
N GLN A 233 -5.58 0.08 8.16
CA GLN A 233 -6.63 -0.95 8.01
C GLN A 233 -7.19 -1.40 9.35
N GLY A 234 -6.54 -1.08 10.47
CA GLY A 234 -6.95 -1.56 11.78
C GLY A 234 -6.60 -3.03 12.02
N THR A 235 -7.03 -3.50 13.19
CA THR A 235 -7.09 -4.91 13.56
C THR A 235 -8.54 -5.38 13.46
N LEU A 236 -8.82 -6.67 13.71
CA LEU A 236 -10.20 -7.18 13.81
C LEU A 236 -11.08 -6.37 14.79
N GLN A 237 -10.50 -5.71 15.79
CA GLN A 237 -11.22 -4.92 16.77
C GLN A 237 -11.39 -3.44 16.36
N SER A 238 -10.48 -2.91 15.54
CA SER A 238 -10.43 -1.47 15.20
C SER A 238 -10.71 -1.16 13.73
N GLU A 239 -10.82 -2.16 12.85
CA GLU A 239 -10.98 -1.99 11.39
C GLU A 239 -12.11 -1.02 11.02
N GLN A 240 -13.28 -1.13 11.68
CA GLN A 240 -14.41 -0.25 11.41
C GLN A 240 -14.12 1.22 11.75
N ASP A 241 -13.39 1.48 12.84
CA ASP A 241 -13.02 2.83 13.25
C ASP A 241 -11.94 3.40 12.34
N VAL A 242 -10.97 2.57 11.93
CA VAL A 242 -9.91 2.98 11.00
C VAL A 242 -10.50 3.34 9.64
N ILE A 243 -11.33 2.47 9.07
CA ILE A 243 -11.97 2.74 7.77
C ILE A 243 -12.79 4.03 7.81
N ARG A 244 -13.63 4.21 8.84
CA ARG A 244 -14.41 5.46 9.01
C ARG A 244 -13.53 6.69 9.15
N SER A 245 -12.39 6.58 9.83
CA SER A 245 -11.46 7.69 10.00
C SER A 245 -10.82 8.11 8.67
N VAL A 246 -10.40 7.13 7.86
CA VAL A 246 -9.84 7.38 6.52
C VAL A 246 -10.90 7.94 5.59
N GLU A 247 -12.11 7.34 5.57
CA GLU A 247 -13.25 7.87 4.80
C GLU A 247 -13.51 9.33 5.14
N ARG A 248 -13.62 9.67 6.43
CA ARG A 248 -13.87 11.06 6.88
C ARG A 248 -12.80 12.04 6.39
N ILE A 249 -11.52 11.65 6.41
CA ILE A 249 -10.43 12.50 5.93
C ILE A 249 -10.61 12.81 4.44
N PHE A 250 -10.81 11.80 3.61
CA PHE A 250 -10.88 12.00 2.16
C PHE A 250 -12.24 12.54 1.68
N ALA A 251 -13.32 12.31 2.44
CA ALA A 251 -14.64 12.84 2.13
C ALA A 251 -14.79 14.32 2.53
N THR A 252 -14.32 14.69 3.71
CA THR A 252 -14.63 15.97 4.35
C THR A 252 -13.43 16.92 4.42
N HIS A 253 -12.21 16.37 4.44
CA HIS A 253 -11.00 17.14 4.76
C HIS A 253 -9.93 17.10 3.66
N LEU A 254 -10.26 16.60 2.47
CA LEU A 254 -9.31 16.53 1.34
C LEU A 254 -8.65 17.87 1.02
N ASP A 255 -9.40 18.97 1.07
CA ASP A 255 -8.87 20.31 0.81
C ASP A 255 -7.82 20.74 1.84
N LEU A 256 -7.88 20.21 3.06
CA LEU A 256 -6.85 20.43 4.07
C LEU A 256 -5.57 19.66 3.78
N LEU A 257 -5.57 18.68 2.87
CA LEU A 257 -4.36 17.99 2.43
C LEU A 257 -3.66 18.72 1.27
N LYS A 258 -4.23 19.82 0.76
CA LYS A 258 -3.59 20.65 -0.26
C LYS A 258 -2.44 21.42 0.38
N ILE A 259 -1.23 21.16 -0.11
CA ILE A 259 -0.01 21.81 0.34
C ILE A 259 0.35 22.92 -0.67
N PRO A 260 0.50 24.18 -0.24
CA PRO A 260 0.84 25.28 -1.14
C PRO A 260 2.13 25.01 -1.92
N ARG A 261 2.10 25.18 -3.25
CA ARG A 261 3.24 25.04 -4.17
C ARG A 261 3.90 23.65 -4.21
N ILE A 262 3.19 22.60 -3.79
CA ILE A 262 3.66 21.21 -3.83
C ILE A 262 2.66 20.34 -4.59
N HIS A 263 3.16 19.46 -5.43
CA HIS A 263 2.38 18.36 -5.99
C HIS A 263 2.47 17.16 -5.04
N SER A 264 1.36 16.79 -4.41
CA SER A 264 1.33 15.70 -3.44
C SER A 264 0.82 14.41 -4.07
N VAL A 265 1.50 13.30 -3.82
CA VAL A 265 1.06 11.95 -4.19
C VAL A 265 0.80 11.16 -2.91
N PHE A 266 -0.45 10.79 -2.64
CA PHE A 266 -0.84 10.00 -1.47
C PHE A 266 -1.25 8.60 -1.89
N THR A 267 -0.73 7.57 -1.22
CA THR A 267 -1.36 6.26 -1.35
C THR A 267 -2.65 6.17 -0.55
N VAL A 268 -3.69 5.57 -1.13
CA VAL A 268 -4.99 5.41 -0.48
C VAL A 268 -5.52 4.00 -0.64
N PRO A 269 -6.36 3.50 0.28
CA PRO A 269 -6.92 2.16 0.16
C PRO A 269 -7.78 1.99 -1.09
N PRO A 270 -7.72 0.84 -1.78
CA PRO A 270 -8.48 0.62 -3.00
C PRO A 270 -9.99 0.62 -2.77
N TRP A 271 -10.42 0.29 -1.54
CA TRP A 271 -11.83 0.34 -1.16
C TRP A 271 -12.40 1.76 -1.08
N LEU A 272 -11.54 2.80 -1.00
CA LEU A 272 -11.97 4.19 -0.89
C LEU A 272 -12.85 4.61 -2.09
N LYS A 273 -12.61 4.04 -3.28
CA LYS A 273 -13.42 4.33 -4.47
C LYS A 273 -14.89 3.91 -4.34
N PHE A 274 -15.19 2.94 -3.47
CA PHE A 274 -16.57 2.45 -3.27
C PHE A 274 -17.37 3.31 -2.31
N VAL A 275 -16.69 3.93 -1.34
CA VAL A 275 -17.32 4.86 -0.38
C VAL A 275 -17.41 6.29 -0.92
N LEU A 276 -16.47 6.68 -1.78
CA LEU A 276 -16.41 8.01 -2.37
C LEU A 276 -16.44 7.95 -3.91
N PRO A 277 -17.48 7.36 -4.52
CA PRO A 277 -17.56 7.24 -5.97
C PRO A 277 -17.63 8.63 -6.61
N ASN A 278 -16.77 8.87 -7.59
CA ASN A 278 -16.67 10.12 -8.35
C ASN A 278 -16.30 11.39 -7.53
N THR A 279 -15.99 11.26 -6.25
CA THR A 279 -15.57 12.39 -5.41
C THR A 279 -14.10 12.76 -5.66
N VAL A 280 -13.25 11.74 -5.84
CA VAL A 280 -11.81 11.91 -6.03
C VAL A 280 -11.30 11.01 -7.14
N PRO A 281 -10.50 11.52 -8.10
CA PRO A 281 -9.85 10.68 -9.08
C PRO A 281 -8.72 9.88 -8.40
N ILE A 282 -8.86 8.56 -8.39
CA ILE A 282 -7.84 7.63 -7.87
C ILE A 282 -7.19 6.93 -9.06
N THR A 283 -5.88 7.08 -9.19
CA THR A 283 -5.09 6.27 -10.13
C THR A 283 -4.82 4.93 -9.50
N LEU A 284 -5.38 3.86 -10.05
CA LEU A 284 -5.25 2.52 -9.50
C LEU A 284 -4.18 1.72 -10.25
N LEU A 285 -3.28 1.09 -9.50
CA LEU A 285 -2.34 0.12 -10.03
C LEU A 285 -3.07 -1.17 -10.43
N CYS A 286 -2.99 -1.53 -11.71
CA CYS A 286 -3.67 -2.69 -12.26
C CYS A 286 -3.17 -4.00 -11.63
N THR A 287 -4.12 -4.88 -11.25
CA THR A 287 -3.82 -6.31 -11.14
C THR A 287 -3.81 -6.89 -12.55
N VAL A 288 -2.79 -7.69 -12.89
CA VAL A 288 -2.72 -8.33 -14.20
C VAL A 288 -3.77 -9.43 -14.26
N HIS A 289 -4.76 -9.33 -15.14
CA HIS A 289 -5.72 -10.42 -15.31
C HIS A 289 -5.05 -11.62 -16.01
N LEU A 290 -5.04 -12.77 -15.35
CA LEU A 290 -4.50 -14.00 -15.97
C LEU A 290 -5.57 -14.74 -16.79
N TRP A 291 -6.84 -14.30 -16.69
CA TRP A 291 -7.97 -14.94 -17.34
C TRP A 291 -8.85 -13.90 -18.01
N GLU A 292 -9.50 -14.32 -19.08
CA GLU A 292 -10.56 -13.56 -19.72
C GLU A 292 -11.84 -13.58 -18.86
N ASN A 293 -12.67 -12.54 -19.02
CA ASN A 293 -13.99 -12.47 -18.41
C ASN A 293 -15.00 -13.29 -19.23
N ASP A 294 -14.77 -14.59 -19.31
CA ASP A 294 -15.69 -15.58 -19.85
C ASP A 294 -16.04 -16.64 -18.80
N GLU A 295 -16.98 -17.51 -19.13
CA GLU A 295 -17.42 -18.58 -18.24
C GLU A 295 -16.27 -19.57 -17.94
N ALA A 296 -15.44 -19.86 -18.95
CA ALA A 296 -14.34 -20.81 -18.87
C ALA A 296 -13.13 -20.26 -18.09
N ARG A 297 -13.06 -18.95 -17.86
CA ARG A 297 -11.84 -18.23 -17.43
C ARG A 297 -10.68 -18.59 -18.36
N SER A 298 -10.86 -18.43 -19.67
CA SER A 298 -9.82 -18.78 -20.64
C SER A 298 -8.54 -17.96 -20.40
N HIS A 299 -7.38 -18.53 -20.75
CA HIS A 299 -6.10 -17.90 -20.46
C HIS A 299 -5.91 -16.60 -21.25
N ASN A 300 -5.55 -15.52 -20.55
CA ASN A 300 -4.98 -14.35 -21.20
C ASN A 300 -3.49 -14.61 -21.49
N GLU A 301 -3.18 -15.21 -22.63
CA GLU A 301 -1.82 -15.66 -22.94
C GLU A 301 -0.75 -14.54 -22.87
N PRO A 302 -0.99 -13.29 -23.32
CA PRO A 302 -0.05 -12.19 -23.11
C PRO A 302 0.30 -11.96 -21.63
N ALA A 303 -0.69 -12.00 -20.74
CA ALA A 303 -0.49 -11.86 -19.31
C ALA A 303 0.30 -13.03 -18.71
N TRP A 304 0.02 -14.26 -19.14
CA TRP A 304 0.80 -15.43 -18.72
C TRP A 304 2.25 -15.34 -19.18
N ALA A 305 2.50 -14.89 -20.41
CA ALA A 305 3.85 -14.68 -20.92
C ALA A 305 4.64 -13.66 -20.08
N VAL A 306 4.00 -12.58 -19.63
CA VAL A 306 4.60 -11.61 -18.69
C VAL A 306 5.00 -12.28 -17.37
N PHE A 307 4.16 -13.14 -16.82
CA PHE A 307 4.48 -13.85 -15.58
C PHE A 307 5.61 -14.88 -15.78
N ARG A 308 5.63 -15.60 -16.90
CA ARG A 308 6.77 -16.49 -17.25
C ARG A 308 8.08 -15.70 -17.38
N SER A 309 8.04 -14.55 -18.08
CA SER A 309 9.19 -13.63 -18.19
C SER A 309 9.67 -13.15 -16.83
N LEU A 310 8.75 -12.75 -15.94
CA LEU A 310 9.10 -12.31 -14.59
C LEU A 310 9.82 -13.41 -13.81
N ILE A 311 9.35 -14.65 -13.88
CA ILE A 311 9.99 -15.79 -13.21
C ILE A 311 11.38 -16.03 -13.80
N GLU A 312 11.52 -15.98 -15.13
CA GLU A 312 12.81 -16.11 -15.79
C GLU A 312 13.79 -15.00 -15.38
N ARG A 313 13.36 -13.74 -15.24
CA ARG A 313 14.22 -12.66 -14.74
C ARG A 313 14.73 -12.92 -13.33
N ARG A 314 13.94 -13.58 -12.48
CA ARG A 314 14.28 -13.87 -11.07
C ARG A 314 15.21 -15.07 -10.95
N ILE A 315 14.97 -16.11 -11.74
CA ILE A 315 15.59 -17.43 -11.58
C ILE A 315 16.69 -17.69 -12.63
N GLY A 316 16.55 -17.11 -13.82
CA GLY A 316 17.38 -17.39 -15.00
C GLY A 316 17.01 -18.70 -15.68
N LYS A 317 17.28 -18.82 -16.99
CA LYS A 317 16.96 -20.04 -17.78
C LYS A 317 17.60 -21.30 -17.21
N GLU A 318 18.89 -21.25 -16.91
CA GLU A 318 19.62 -22.37 -16.30
C GLU A 318 19.06 -22.72 -14.91
N GLY A 319 18.61 -21.71 -14.16
CA GLY A 319 17.99 -21.92 -12.86
C GLY A 319 16.60 -22.56 -12.98
N LEU A 320 15.81 -22.19 -13.99
CA LEU A 320 14.53 -22.83 -14.26
C LEU A 320 14.72 -24.31 -14.62
N GLU A 321 15.72 -24.62 -15.45
CA GLU A 321 16.05 -26.00 -15.82
C GLU A 321 16.53 -26.81 -14.62
N ARG A 322 17.38 -26.23 -13.79
CA ARG A 322 17.86 -26.90 -12.57
C ARG A 322 16.77 -27.10 -11.52
N LEU A 323 15.86 -26.13 -11.37
CA LEU A 323 14.81 -26.18 -10.36
C LEU A 323 13.63 -27.07 -10.77
N PHE A 324 13.11 -26.88 -11.98
CA PHE A 324 11.87 -27.53 -12.47
C PHE A 324 12.12 -28.62 -13.51
N GLY A 325 13.37 -28.78 -13.99
CA GLY A 325 13.76 -29.81 -14.94
C GLY A 325 13.75 -29.32 -16.38
N PRO A 326 14.01 -30.21 -17.34
CA PRO A 326 13.97 -29.87 -18.75
C PRO A 326 12.54 -29.64 -19.26
N GLN A 327 12.42 -28.97 -20.40
CA GLN A 327 11.14 -28.84 -21.11
C GLN A 327 10.67 -30.20 -21.68
N PRO A 328 9.34 -30.41 -21.81
CA PRO A 328 8.24 -29.48 -21.55
C PRO A 328 7.75 -29.44 -20.08
N GLY A 329 8.14 -30.41 -19.25
CA GLY A 329 7.66 -30.52 -17.85
C GLY A 329 7.94 -29.29 -16.99
N GLN A 330 9.05 -28.61 -17.26
CA GLN A 330 9.36 -27.30 -16.68
C GLN A 330 8.21 -26.30 -16.78
N GLN A 331 7.65 -26.15 -17.98
CA GLN A 331 6.64 -25.14 -18.27
C GLN A 331 5.32 -25.47 -17.57
N ASP A 332 4.94 -26.75 -17.50
CA ASP A 332 3.75 -27.19 -16.75
C ASP A 332 3.84 -26.80 -15.27
N LEU A 333 5.00 -27.00 -14.64
CA LEU A 333 5.19 -26.64 -13.23
C LEU A 333 5.17 -25.12 -13.00
N ILE A 334 5.79 -24.35 -13.90
CA ILE A 334 5.74 -22.89 -13.86
C ILE A 334 4.29 -22.41 -14.01
N ASP A 335 3.58 -22.95 -15.00
CA ASP A 335 2.21 -22.56 -15.33
C ASP A 335 1.24 -22.90 -14.19
N ARG A 336 1.45 -24.01 -13.47
CA ARG A 336 0.69 -24.32 -12.24
C ARG A 336 0.87 -23.27 -11.15
N THR A 337 2.06 -22.68 -11.00
CA THR A 337 2.28 -21.61 -10.00
C THR A 337 1.63 -20.29 -10.43
N ILE A 338 1.63 -19.99 -11.73
CA ILE A 338 0.96 -18.80 -12.29
C ILE A 338 -0.56 -18.95 -12.16
N ALA A 339 -1.10 -20.13 -12.42
CA ALA A 339 -2.54 -20.43 -12.36
C ALA A 339 -3.19 -20.10 -11.01
N VAL A 340 -2.42 -20.05 -9.93
CA VAL A 340 -2.95 -19.89 -8.58
C VAL A 340 -2.58 -18.57 -7.89
N CYS A 341 -1.82 -17.69 -8.54
CA CYS A 341 -1.35 -16.44 -7.91
C CYS A 341 -2.32 -15.25 -8.04
N GLY A 342 -3.46 -15.45 -8.71
CA GLY A 342 -4.49 -14.41 -8.86
C GLY A 342 -4.06 -13.18 -9.66
N GLY A 343 -2.92 -13.23 -10.37
CA GLY A 343 -2.35 -12.05 -11.03
C GLY A 343 -1.57 -11.12 -10.09
N HIS A 344 -1.27 -11.56 -8.87
CA HIS A 344 -0.48 -10.82 -7.90
C HIS A 344 0.98 -11.31 -7.88
N PHE A 345 1.92 -10.40 -8.18
CA PHE A 345 3.35 -10.71 -8.17
C PHE A 345 3.83 -11.20 -6.81
N ARG A 346 3.34 -10.60 -5.72
CA ARG A 346 3.69 -11.01 -4.35
C ARG A 346 3.32 -12.48 -4.09
N ASP A 347 2.12 -12.90 -4.49
CA ASP A 347 1.63 -14.24 -4.21
C ASP A 347 2.42 -15.27 -5.04
N LEU A 348 2.72 -14.95 -6.29
CA LEU A 348 3.62 -15.77 -7.13
C LEU A 348 5.01 -15.90 -6.50
N LEU A 349 5.63 -14.78 -6.09
CA LEU A 349 6.98 -14.79 -5.51
C LEU A 349 7.01 -15.58 -4.19
N ARG A 350 5.99 -15.45 -3.34
CA ARG A 350 5.86 -16.22 -2.09
C ARG A 350 5.72 -17.71 -2.36
N LEU A 351 4.88 -18.09 -3.32
CA LEU A 351 4.73 -19.49 -3.72
C LEU A 351 6.05 -20.08 -4.22
N LEU A 352 6.76 -19.37 -5.11
CA LEU A 352 8.06 -19.81 -5.63
C LEU A 352 9.14 -19.87 -4.54
N ARG A 353 9.10 -18.98 -3.55
CA ARG A 353 9.98 -19.06 -2.37
C ARG A 353 9.71 -20.30 -1.55
N ASP A 354 8.44 -20.66 -1.33
CA ASP A 354 8.07 -21.88 -0.60
C ASP A 354 8.51 -23.13 -1.39
N VAL A 355 8.30 -23.17 -2.70
CA VAL A 355 8.84 -24.23 -3.58
C VAL A 355 10.36 -24.33 -3.44
N THR A 356 11.08 -23.21 -3.50
CA THR A 356 12.55 -23.17 -3.37
C THR A 356 13.01 -23.63 -1.97
N ALA A 357 12.29 -23.27 -0.92
CA ALA A 357 12.60 -23.67 0.45
C ALA A 357 12.37 -25.17 0.67
N ARG A 358 11.25 -25.71 0.17
CA ARG A 358 10.96 -27.16 0.21
C ARG A 358 11.95 -27.96 -0.62
N ALA A 359 12.39 -27.41 -1.75
CA ALA A 359 13.42 -28.03 -2.59
C ALA A 359 14.71 -28.29 -1.81
N ALA A 360 15.03 -27.49 -0.77
CA ALA A 360 16.19 -27.68 0.09
C ALA A 360 16.17 -28.98 0.95
N ALA A 361 15.02 -29.64 1.03
CA ALA A 361 14.85 -30.94 1.68
C ALA A 361 14.54 -32.06 0.68
N ALA A 362 14.53 -31.76 -0.62
CA ALA A 362 14.18 -32.68 -1.70
C ALA A 362 15.34 -32.84 -2.70
N ASN A 363 15.13 -33.63 -3.76
CA ASN A 363 16.05 -33.69 -4.88
C ASN A 363 15.69 -32.61 -5.91
N LEU A 364 16.70 -32.16 -6.66
CA LEU A 364 16.52 -31.35 -7.86
C LEU A 364 16.62 -32.23 -9.12
N PRO A 365 15.81 -31.95 -10.16
CA PRO A 365 14.69 -31.02 -10.19
C PRO A 365 13.53 -31.42 -9.26
N VAL A 366 12.69 -30.45 -8.86
CA VAL A 366 11.57 -30.70 -7.96
C VAL A 366 10.50 -31.58 -8.61
N ALA A 367 9.95 -32.52 -7.84
CA ALA A 367 8.83 -33.33 -8.29
C ALA A 367 7.53 -32.49 -8.36
N PRO A 368 6.59 -32.81 -9.28
CA PRO A 368 5.29 -32.13 -9.34
C PRO A 368 4.52 -32.11 -8.01
N SER A 369 4.66 -33.15 -7.20
CA SER A 369 4.02 -33.23 -5.88
C SER A 369 4.48 -32.12 -4.92
N LEU A 370 5.74 -31.69 -4.99
CA LEU A 370 6.27 -30.61 -4.16
C LEU A 370 5.63 -29.27 -4.50
N VAL A 371 5.37 -29.01 -5.78
CA VAL A 371 4.64 -27.81 -6.22
C VAL A 371 3.19 -27.86 -5.71
N ILE A 372 2.53 -29.01 -5.80
CA ILE A 372 1.17 -29.20 -5.26
C ILE A 372 1.14 -28.97 -3.74
N GLU A 373 2.14 -29.47 -2.99
CA GLU A 373 2.26 -29.23 -1.56
C GLU A 373 2.42 -27.74 -1.22
N ALA A 374 3.20 -26.99 -2.01
CA ALA A 374 3.37 -25.56 -1.85
C ALA A 374 2.07 -24.79 -2.17
N ILE A 375 1.34 -25.20 -3.21
CA ILE A 375 0.01 -24.65 -3.54
C ILE A 375 -0.98 -24.90 -2.40
N ASN A 376 -1.02 -26.12 -1.88
CA ASN A 376 -1.86 -26.47 -0.74
C ASN A 376 -1.45 -25.71 0.53
N ALA A 377 -0.16 -25.36 0.69
CA ALA A 377 0.31 -24.52 1.77
C ALA A 377 -0.16 -23.08 1.64
N ALA A 378 -0.02 -22.48 0.45
CA ALA A 378 -0.52 -21.14 0.17
C ALA A 378 -2.04 -21.05 0.36
N ARG A 379 -2.79 -22.10 -0.02
CA ARG A 379 -4.24 -22.16 0.20
C ARG A 379 -4.63 -22.04 1.67
N ARG A 380 -3.86 -22.61 2.60
CA ARG A 380 -4.19 -22.58 4.03
C ARG A 380 -4.26 -21.17 4.60
N ASP A 381 -3.55 -20.21 4.00
CA ASP A 381 -3.60 -18.80 4.43
C ASP A 381 -4.98 -18.16 4.16
N PHE A 382 -5.81 -18.77 3.30
CA PHE A 382 -7.16 -18.32 2.98
C PHE A 382 -8.26 -19.07 3.76
N LEU A 383 -7.91 -20.12 4.51
CA LEU A 383 -8.88 -20.99 5.19
C LEU A 383 -8.86 -20.78 6.71
N PRO A 384 -10.00 -20.96 7.41
CA PRO A 384 -11.31 -21.34 6.89
C PRO A 384 -12.11 -20.16 6.30
N ILE A 385 -13.08 -20.47 5.44
CA ILE A 385 -14.02 -19.48 4.88
C ILE A 385 -15.36 -19.61 5.62
N ALA A 386 -15.82 -18.51 6.22
CA ALA A 386 -17.12 -18.50 6.90
C ALA A 386 -18.27 -18.70 5.88
N ARG A 387 -19.36 -19.37 6.28
CA ARG A 387 -20.50 -19.67 5.38
C ARG A 387 -21.06 -18.43 4.69
N ASP A 388 -21.24 -17.34 5.44
CA ASP A 388 -21.75 -16.10 4.88
C ASP A 388 -20.73 -15.43 3.96
N ASP A 389 -19.42 -15.61 4.21
CA ASP A 389 -18.37 -15.10 3.31
C ASP A 389 -18.42 -15.89 2.00
N ALA A 390 -18.51 -17.22 2.08
CA ALA A 390 -18.60 -18.10 0.92
C ALA A 390 -19.79 -17.78 0.02
N LYS A 391 -20.97 -17.48 0.59
CA LYS A 391 -22.15 -17.05 -0.18
C LYS A 391 -21.87 -15.79 -1.00
N TRP A 392 -21.29 -14.76 -0.37
CA TRP A 392 -20.98 -13.51 -1.07
C TRP A 392 -19.86 -13.72 -2.12
N LEU A 393 -18.82 -14.47 -1.78
CA LEU A 393 -17.74 -14.81 -2.72
C LEU A 393 -18.28 -15.60 -3.94
N ALA A 394 -19.22 -16.52 -3.73
CA ALA A 394 -19.90 -17.23 -4.80
C ALA A 394 -20.70 -16.28 -5.70
N ASP A 395 -21.40 -15.30 -5.12
CA ASP A 395 -22.09 -14.27 -5.90
C ASP A 395 -21.12 -13.43 -6.72
N ILE A 396 -20.01 -12.97 -6.13
CA ILE A 396 -18.96 -12.23 -6.85
C ILE A 396 -18.43 -13.06 -8.02
N ALA A 397 -18.11 -14.33 -7.79
CA ALA A 397 -17.59 -15.23 -8.81
C ALA A 397 -18.60 -15.46 -9.95
N ARG A 398 -19.90 -15.47 -9.64
CA ARG A 398 -20.99 -15.67 -10.60
C ARG A 398 -21.29 -14.40 -11.41
N VAL A 399 -21.41 -13.25 -10.76
CA VAL A 399 -21.82 -12.00 -11.42
C VAL A 399 -20.66 -11.17 -11.96
N ARG A 400 -19.41 -11.51 -11.60
CA ARG A 400 -18.18 -10.80 -12.00
C ARG A 400 -18.15 -9.32 -11.59
N ALA A 401 -18.84 -9.02 -10.50
CA ALA A 401 -19.01 -7.70 -9.92
C ALA A 401 -18.89 -7.78 -8.40
N THR A 402 -18.81 -6.64 -7.70
CA THR A 402 -18.70 -6.60 -6.23
C THR A 402 -19.82 -7.32 -5.49
N ALA A 403 -21.00 -7.46 -6.13
CA ALA A 403 -22.23 -7.90 -5.49
C ALA A 403 -22.50 -7.16 -4.16
N LEU A 404 -22.08 -5.89 -4.09
CA LEU A 404 -22.17 -5.09 -2.86
C LEU A 404 -23.65 -4.81 -2.54
N PRO A 405 -24.18 -5.29 -1.41
CA PRO A 405 -25.62 -5.16 -1.12
C PRO A 405 -26.02 -3.72 -0.77
N SER A 406 -25.15 -2.96 -0.10
CA SER A 406 -25.37 -1.54 0.22
C SER A 406 -24.02 -0.84 0.45
N THR A 407 -24.03 0.50 0.46
CA THR A 407 -22.87 1.33 0.81
C THR A 407 -22.77 1.62 2.31
N GLU A 408 -23.45 0.83 3.15
CA GLU A 408 -23.30 0.93 4.60
C GLU A 408 -21.93 0.42 5.05
N ALA A 409 -21.50 0.82 6.25
CA ALA A 409 -20.17 0.50 6.76
C ALA A 409 -19.89 -1.00 6.80
N ALA A 410 -20.84 -1.84 7.25
CA ALA A 410 -20.59 -3.27 7.42
C ALA A 410 -20.31 -4.01 6.09
N PRO A 411 -21.14 -3.88 5.03
CA PRO A 411 -20.82 -4.45 3.72
C PRO A 411 -19.52 -3.89 3.12
N VAL A 412 -19.31 -2.58 3.17
CA VAL A 412 -18.08 -1.95 2.65
C VAL A 412 -16.84 -2.51 3.34
N ASN A 413 -16.86 -2.60 4.67
CA ASN A 413 -15.74 -3.13 5.47
C ASN A 413 -15.45 -4.58 5.09
N ARG A 414 -16.49 -5.38 4.88
CA ARG A 414 -16.34 -6.78 4.48
C ARG A 414 -15.76 -6.93 3.07
N LEU A 415 -16.20 -6.11 2.11
CA LEU A 415 -15.60 -6.07 0.77
C LEU A 415 -14.14 -5.58 0.82
N ALA A 416 -13.86 -4.55 1.62
CA ALA A 416 -12.51 -4.04 1.85
C ALA A 416 -11.58 -5.15 2.37
N ARG A 417 -12.04 -5.93 3.35
CA ARG A 417 -11.31 -7.11 3.84
C ARG A 417 -11.05 -8.12 2.73
N PHE A 418 -12.06 -8.49 1.93
CA PHE A 418 -11.87 -9.43 0.82
C PHE A 418 -10.84 -8.98 -0.20
N LEU A 419 -10.84 -7.70 -0.54
CA LEU A 419 -9.88 -7.10 -1.46
C LEU A 419 -8.47 -7.05 -0.86
N ASN A 420 -8.35 -6.70 0.42
CA ASN A 420 -7.07 -6.62 1.11
C ASN A 420 -6.43 -7.99 1.38
N SER A 421 -7.25 -9.02 1.59
CA SER A 421 -6.83 -10.42 1.77
C SER A 421 -6.73 -11.20 0.46
N HIS A 422 -6.91 -10.53 -0.69
CA HIS A 422 -6.92 -11.12 -2.02
C HIS A 422 -7.99 -12.20 -2.25
N PHE A 423 -8.98 -12.35 -1.36
CA PHE A 423 -10.11 -13.26 -1.58
C PHE A 423 -10.88 -12.85 -2.84
N VAL A 424 -10.99 -11.55 -3.06
CA VAL A 424 -11.56 -10.95 -4.26
C VAL A 424 -10.44 -10.25 -5.03
N LEU A 425 -10.37 -10.57 -6.31
CA LEU A 425 -9.51 -9.96 -7.30
C LEU A 425 -10.29 -8.86 -8.02
N TYR A 426 -9.60 -7.76 -8.31
CA TYR A 426 -10.18 -6.63 -9.01
C TYR A 426 -9.27 -6.22 -10.18
N PHE A 427 -9.85 -6.23 -11.37
CA PHE A 427 -9.16 -5.99 -12.63
C PHE A 427 -9.66 -4.69 -13.26
N VAL A 428 -8.72 -3.84 -13.66
CA VAL A 428 -8.99 -2.47 -14.17
C VAL A 428 -8.38 -2.18 -15.53
N ASN A 429 -7.76 -3.17 -16.15
CA ASN A 429 -7.12 -3.06 -17.46
C ASN A 429 -8.15 -3.21 -18.59
N GLY A 430 -9.11 -2.28 -18.67
CA GLY A 430 -10.23 -2.29 -19.60
C GLY A 430 -11.56 -2.05 -18.89
N LYS A 431 -12.59 -2.84 -19.21
CA LYS A 431 -13.84 -2.82 -18.44
C LYS A 431 -13.58 -3.43 -17.06
N GLU A 432 -13.87 -2.68 -16.00
CA GLU A 432 -13.74 -3.13 -14.62
C GLU A 432 -14.52 -4.42 -14.36
N TRP A 433 -13.90 -5.42 -13.74
CA TRP A 433 -14.56 -6.66 -13.33
C TRP A 433 -13.86 -7.33 -12.15
N TYR A 434 -14.55 -8.31 -11.56
CA TYR A 434 -14.15 -8.98 -10.33
C TYR A 434 -14.17 -10.50 -10.49
N ASP A 435 -13.32 -11.17 -9.74
CA ASP A 435 -13.39 -12.61 -9.52
C ASP A 435 -12.91 -12.94 -8.10
N ILE A 436 -13.02 -14.19 -7.69
CA ILE A 436 -12.42 -14.70 -6.46
C ILE A 436 -11.06 -15.35 -6.75
N HIS A 437 -10.21 -15.38 -5.73
CA HIS A 437 -8.87 -15.96 -5.82
C HIS A 437 -8.92 -17.43 -6.30
N PRO A 438 -8.06 -17.87 -7.23
CA PRO A 438 -8.08 -19.24 -7.73
C PRO A 438 -7.93 -20.30 -6.64
N LEU A 439 -7.13 -20.02 -5.61
CA LEU A 439 -6.88 -20.95 -4.50
C LEU A 439 -8.13 -21.33 -3.69
N ILE A 440 -9.20 -20.52 -3.73
CA ILE A 440 -10.40 -20.73 -2.90
C ILE A 440 -11.66 -21.02 -3.70
N ARG A 441 -11.58 -21.11 -5.03
CA ARG A 441 -12.77 -21.28 -5.89
C ARG A 441 -13.54 -22.56 -5.55
N GLU A 442 -12.81 -23.66 -5.39
CA GLU A 442 -13.38 -24.96 -5.05
C GLU A 442 -13.96 -24.93 -3.63
N GLU A 443 -13.18 -24.45 -2.65
CA GLU A 443 -13.62 -24.39 -1.25
C GLU A 443 -14.85 -23.49 -1.04
N VAL A 444 -14.96 -22.39 -1.77
CA VAL A 444 -16.16 -21.54 -1.73
C VAL A 444 -17.39 -22.29 -2.22
N MET A 445 -17.27 -23.06 -3.32
CA MET A 445 -18.38 -23.88 -3.83
C MET A 445 -18.77 -24.99 -2.85
N ASP A 446 -17.79 -25.69 -2.28
CA ASP A 446 -18.02 -26.77 -1.32
C ASP A 446 -18.74 -26.27 -0.06
N VAL A 447 -18.32 -25.11 0.48
CA VAL A 447 -18.97 -24.50 1.65
C VAL A 447 -20.41 -24.08 1.35
N VAL A 448 -20.68 -23.55 0.16
CA VAL A 448 -22.03 -23.16 -0.26
C VAL A 448 -22.92 -24.39 -0.46
N GLN A 449 -22.42 -25.44 -1.10
CA GLN A 449 -23.17 -26.69 -1.31
C GLN A 449 -23.49 -27.38 0.03
N ALA A 450 -22.51 -27.52 0.91
CA ALA A 450 -22.71 -28.11 2.24
C ALA A 450 -23.72 -27.31 3.08
N ALA A 451 -23.75 -25.99 2.95
CA ALA A 451 -24.72 -25.14 3.63
C ALA A 451 -26.15 -25.27 3.06
N ALA A 452 -26.29 -25.53 1.76
CA ALA A 452 -27.58 -25.78 1.13
C ALA A 452 -28.16 -27.14 1.55
N SER A 453 -27.35 -28.20 1.53
CA SER A 453 -27.77 -29.53 1.99
C SER A 453 -28.20 -29.54 3.46
N ALA A 454 -27.49 -28.81 4.33
CA ALA A 454 -27.84 -28.71 5.75
C ALA A 454 -29.08 -27.85 6.04
N ALA A 455 -29.67 -27.18 5.05
CA ALA A 455 -30.92 -26.41 5.18
C ALA A 455 -32.13 -27.17 4.65
N GLU A 456 -31.92 -28.28 3.94
CA GLU A 456 -32.96 -29.19 3.43
C GLU A 456 -33.28 -30.33 4.40
N ASP A 457 -32.35 -30.65 5.31
CA ASP A 457 -32.52 -31.53 6.48
C ASP A 457 -33.08 -30.77 7.71
#